data_AF-A0A4Y2J727-F1
#
_entry.id   AF-A0A4Y2J727-F1
#
_cell.length_a   1.000
_cell.length_b   1.000
_cell.length_c   1.000
_cell.angle_alpha   90.00
_cell.angle_beta   90.00
_cell.angle_gamma   90.00
#
_symmetry.space_group_name_H-M   'P 1'
#
loop_
_entity.id
_entity.type
_entity.pdbx_description
1 polymer ?
#
loop_
_entity_poly.entity_id
_entity_poly.type
_entity_poly.pdbx_seq_one_letter_code
_entity_poly.pdbx_strand_id
1 'polypeptide(L)'
;MLETVIPVLSKLSIDEPNKWFHHVPAVQRTLNSTTNRATQKTPVEFLTGVPMKYKEDTQILQNFEEEYERSFQEQWELMREQSEEDILEIQEENCHSFNRKTETTTYLQNRKCRAYPTNSIWCKPKVKS
;
A
#
# COMPACT_ATOMS: atom_id res chain seq x y z
N MET A 1 11.86 6.79 -2.19
CA MET A 1 13.27 7.13 -1.86
C MET A 1 13.42 8.56 -1.34
N LEU A 2 12.71 9.57 -1.88
CA LEU A 2 12.74 10.92 -1.25
C LEU A 2 11.98 10.95 0.09
N GLU A 3 10.83 10.27 0.17
CA GLU A 3 10.06 10.16 1.42
C GLU A 3 10.82 9.43 2.55
N THR A 4 11.83 8.63 2.21
CA THR A 4 12.64 7.88 3.18
C THR A 4 13.83 8.68 3.72
N VAL A 5 14.16 9.84 3.15
CA VAL A 5 15.31 10.66 3.58
C VAL A 5 15.10 11.26 4.96
N ILE A 6 13.91 11.81 5.22
CA ILE A 6 13.59 12.46 6.50
C ILE A 6 13.60 11.43 7.65
N PRO A 7 12.94 10.26 7.55
CA PRO A 7 13.02 9.23 8.57
C PRO A 7 14.46 8.74 8.82
N VAL A 8 15.26 8.53 7.78
CA VAL A 8 16.66 8.11 7.92
C VAL A 8 17.50 9.15 8.63
N LEU A 9 17.39 10.44 8.25
CA LEU A 9 18.08 11.52 8.96
C LEU A 9 17.65 11.62 10.42
N SER A 10 16.35 11.41 10.69
CA SER A 10 15.81 11.42 12.05
C SER A 10 16.38 10.26 12.89
N LYS A 11 16.46 9.04 12.33
CA LYS A 11 17.09 7.88 12.98
C LYS A 11 18.58 8.13 13.28
N LEU A 12 19.32 8.67 12.32
CA LEU A 12 20.76 8.94 12.48
C LEU A 12 21.04 10.03 13.53
N SER A 13 20.09 10.95 13.72
CA SER A 13 20.24 12.11 14.61
C SER A 13 19.50 11.95 15.93
N ILE A 14 19.12 10.72 16.30
CA ILE A 14 18.28 10.46 17.49
C ILE A 14 18.93 10.97 18.78
N ASP A 15 20.26 10.85 18.88
CA ASP A 15 21.03 11.28 20.05
C ASP A 15 21.20 12.82 20.08
N GLU A 16 21.39 13.43 18.92
CA GLU A 16 21.61 14.88 18.78
C GLU A 16 20.78 15.49 17.62
N PRO A 17 19.47 15.74 17.82
CA PRO A 17 18.58 16.17 16.74
C PRO A 17 18.98 17.49 16.08
N ASN A 18 19.61 18.40 16.84
CA ASN A 18 20.08 19.69 16.33
C ASN A 18 21.28 19.57 15.37
N LYS A 19 21.88 18.39 15.26
CA LYS A 19 23.09 18.11 14.49
C LYS A 19 22.86 17.24 13.26
N TRP A 20 21.60 17.09 12.85
CA TRP A 20 21.22 16.26 11.70
C TRP A 20 21.96 16.58 10.40
N PHE A 21 22.33 17.86 10.23
CA PHE A 21 23.06 18.34 9.06
C PHE A 21 24.45 17.69 8.89
N HIS A 22 25.05 17.15 9.95
CA HIS A 22 26.30 16.40 9.87
C HIS A 22 26.15 15.07 9.11
N HIS A 23 24.95 14.48 9.10
CA HIS A 23 24.67 13.21 8.41
C HIS A 23 24.33 13.41 6.93
N VAL A 24 23.94 14.63 6.51
CA VAL A 24 23.51 14.93 5.13
C VAL A 24 24.54 14.53 4.07
N PRO A 25 25.85 14.84 4.19
CA PRO A 25 26.82 14.45 3.17
C PRO A 25 26.94 12.93 3.01
N ALA A 26 26.84 12.18 4.11
CA ALA A 26 26.89 10.72 4.07
C ALA A 26 25.63 10.15 3.41
N VAL A 27 24.45 10.64 3.82
CA VAL A 27 23.15 10.24 3.26
C VAL A 27 23.07 10.54 1.75
N GLN A 28 23.46 11.74 1.32
CA GLN A 28 23.48 12.13 -0.09
C GLN A 28 24.46 11.26 -0.90
N ARG A 29 25.62 10.95 -0.34
CA ARG A 29 26.60 10.08 -1.00
C ARG A 29 26.02 8.69 -1.20
N THR A 30 25.47 8.09 -0.15
CA THR A 30 24.85 6.75 -0.22
C THR A 30 23.77 6.72 -1.29
N LEU A 31 22.81 7.66 -1.25
CA LEU A 31 21.74 7.77 -2.26
C LEU A 31 22.28 7.85 -3.70
N ASN A 32 23.30 8.69 -3.93
CA ASN A 32 23.85 8.89 -5.27
C ASN A 32 24.71 7.73 -5.76
N SER A 33 25.21 6.89 -4.86
CA SER A 33 25.95 5.67 -5.17
C SER A 33 25.08 4.41 -5.21
N THR A 34 23.84 4.46 -4.71
CA THR A 34 22.94 3.29 -4.72
C THR A 34 22.41 3.03 -6.13
N THR A 35 22.53 1.79 -6.58
CA THR A 35 22.03 1.34 -7.88
C THR A 35 20.51 1.23 -7.87
N ASN A 36 19.85 1.79 -8.88
CA ASN A 36 18.42 1.57 -9.06
C ASN A 36 18.16 0.23 -9.78
N ARG A 37 17.25 -0.59 -9.25
CA ARG A 37 16.94 -1.92 -9.79
C ARG A 37 16.40 -1.89 -11.24
N ALA A 38 15.61 -0.88 -11.60
CA ALA A 38 15.02 -0.80 -12.93
C ALA A 38 16.06 -0.43 -14.00
N THR A 39 17.01 0.43 -13.65
CA THR A 39 17.99 0.96 -14.61
C THR A 39 19.36 0.28 -14.53
N GLN A 40 19.62 -0.47 -13.46
CA GLN A 40 20.92 -1.09 -13.16
C GLN A 40 22.07 -0.07 -13.13
N LYS A 41 21.76 1.20 -12.84
CA LYS A 41 22.71 2.32 -12.78
C LYS A 41 22.45 3.20 -11.57
N THR A 42 23.50 3.86 -11.09
CA THR A 42 23.42 4.84 -10.00
C THR A 42 23.06 6.24 -10.54
N PRO A 43 22.45 7.12 -9.72
CA PRO A 43 22.22 8.51 -10.12
C PRO A 43 23.49 9.24 -10.56
N VAL A 44 24.63 9.00 -9.91
CA VAL A 44 25.89 9.63 -10.34
C VAL A 44 26.36 9.13 -11.69
N GLU A 45 26.19 7.84 -12.01
CA GLU A 45 26.52 7.30 -13.32
C GLU A 45 25.66 7.91 -14.42
N PHE A 46 24.38 8.18 -14.13
CA PHE A 46 23.53 8.88 -15.08
C PHE A 46 24.00 10.30 -15.37
N LEU A 47 24.46 11.01 -14.36
CA LEU A 47 24.88 12.41 -14.49
C LEU A 47 26.29 12.57 -15.06
N THR A 48 27.20 11.65 -14.72
CA THR A 48 28.63 11.79 -15.01
C THR A 48 29.14 10.77 -16.03
N GLY A 49 28.38 9.70 -16.29
CA GLY A 49 28.84 8.56 -17.07
C GLY A 49 29.85 7.66 -16.34
N VAL A 50 30.21 7.98 -15.09
CA VAL A 50 31.27 7.31 -14.34
C VAL A 50 30.72 6.72 -13.02
N PRO A 51 31.04 5.45 -12.70
CA PRO A 51 30.67 4.86 -11.41
C PRO A 51 31.39 5.55 -10.25
N MET A 52 30.67 5.80 -9.16
CA MET A 52 31.28 6.29 -7.92
C MET A 52 32.08 5.16 -7.27
N LYS A 53 33.39 5.35 -7.08
CA LYS A 53 34.21 4.43 -6.28
C LYS A 53 34.17 4.89 -4.82
N TYR A 54 33.35 4.22 -4.01
CA TYR A 54 33.25 4.52 -2.58
C TYR A 54 32.99 3.25 -1.76
N LYS A 55 33.41 3.27 -0.50
CA LYS A 55 33.12 2.21 0.46
C LYS A 55 31.70 2.41 0.99
N GLU A 56 30.78 1.54 0.60
CA GLU A 56 29.38 1.59 1.01
C GLU A 56 29.25 1.76 2.53
N ASP A 57 28.46 2.75 2.94
CA ASP A 57 28.07 2.91 4.35
C ASP A 57 26.88 1.98 4.62
N THR A 58 27.19 0.78 5.10
CA THR A 58 26.21 -0.30 5.28
C THR A 58 25.09 0.10 6.23
N GLN A 59 25.37 0.93 7.25
CA GLN A 59 24.36 1.35 8.22
C GLN A 59 23.32 2.28 7.59
N ILE A 60 23.78 3.28 6.82
CA ILE A 60 22.88 4.23 6.16
C ILE A 60 22.05 3.50 5.10
N LEU A 61 22.66 2.57 4.37
CA LEU A 61 21.96 1.77 3.36
C LEU A 61 20.86 0.91 4.00
N GLN A 62 21.17 0.20 5.07
CA GLN A 62 20.18 -0.61 5.79
C GLN A 62 19.02 0.25 6.31
N ASN A 63 19.31 1.42 6.89
CA ASN A 63 18.27 2.35 7.33
C ASN A 63 17.35 2.78 6.19
N PHE A 64 17.89 2.97 4.97
CA PHE A 64 17.10 3.29 3.79
C PHE A 64 16.21 2.14 3.35
N GLU A 65 16.72 0.91 3.36
CA GLU A 65 15.95 -0.29 3.00
C GLU A 65 14.79 -0.50 3.97
N GLU A 66 15.05 -0.45 5.28
CA GLU A 66 14.03 -0.60 6.31
C GLU A 66 12.91 0.46 6.19
N GLU A 67 13.27 1.72 5.97
CA GLU A 67 12.28 2.80 5.84
C GLU A 67 11.53 2.73 4.52
N TYR A 68 12.15 2.24 3.46
CA TYR A 68 11.48 1.98 2.19
C TYR A 68 10.46 0.84 2.31
N GLU A 69 10.85 -0.27 2.94
CA GLU A 69 9.95 -1.40 3.18
C GLU A 69 8.78 -1.01 4.09
N ARG A 70 9.05 -0.26 5.16
CA ARG A 70 8.01 0.26 6.06
C ARG A 70 7.01 1.13 5.29
N SER A 71 7.48 2.13 4.56
CA SER A 71 6.62 3.05 3.80
C SER A 71 5.80 2.32 2.74
N PHE A 72 6.41 1.34 2.06
CA PHE A 72 5.71 0.51 1.09
C PHE A 72 4.60 -0.34 1.76
N GLN A 73 4.89 -0.95 2.91
CA GLN A 73 3.91 -1.75 3.63
C GLN A 73 2.74 -0.91 4.14
N GLU A 74 3.01 0.30 4.65
CA GLU A 74 1.96 1.24 5.08
C GLU A 74 1.05 1.64 3.91
N GLN A 75 1.63 1.96 2.74
CA GLN A 75 0.85 2.25 1.53
C GLN A 75 0.01 1.05 1.08
N TRP A 76 0.57 -0.16 1.17
CA TRP A 76 -0.14 -1.38 0.82
C TRP A 76 -1.33 -1.66 1.74
N GLU A 77 -1.16 -1.49 3.04
CA GLU A 77 -2.25 -1.69 4.00
C GLU A 77 -3.38 -0.68 3.77
N LEU A 78 -3.02 0.60 3.52
CA LEU A 78 -4.01 1.62 3.21
C LEU A 78 -4.79 1.32 1.92
N MET A 79 -4.12 0.81 0.88
CA MET A 79 -4.80 0.36 -0.34
C MET A 79 -5.72 -0.84 -0.08
N ARG A 80 -5.31 -1.75 0.81
CA ARG A 80 -6.08 -2.93 1.19
C ARG A 80 -7.35 -2.55 1.93
N GLU A 81 -7.23 -1.70 2.94
CA GLU A 81 -8.36 -1.17 3.72
C GLU A 81 -9.36 -0.46 2.80
N GLN A 82 -8.89 0.46 1.96
CA GLN A 82 -9.76 1.15 1.00
C GLN A 82 -10.47 0.19 0.05
N SER A 83 -9.74 -0.81 -0.47
CA SER A 83 -10.34 -1.80 -1.38
C SER A 83 -11.39 -2.67 -0.67
N GLU A 84 -11.20 -2.98 0.61
CA GLU A 84 -12.18 -3.72 1.42
C GLU A 84 -13.46 -2.89 1.61
N GLU A 85 -13.34 -1.60 1.91
CA GLU A 85 -14.48 -0.68 2.02
C GLU A 85 -15.25 -0.57 0.69
N ASP A 86 -14.54 -0.33 -0.42
CA ASP A 86 -15.13 -0.21 -1.75
C ASP A 86 -15.89 -1.49 -2.16
N ILE A 87 -15.31 -2.66 -1.87
CA ILE A 87 -15.95 -3.95 -2.16
C ILE A 87 -17.23 -4.12 -1.31
N LEU A 88 -17.19 -3.74 -0.03
CA LEU A 88 -18.35 -3.84 0.86
C LEU A 88 -19.49 -2.94 0.40
N GLU A 89 -19.19 -1.69 0.02
CA GLU A 89 -20.15 -0.75 -0.54
C GLU A 89 -20.81 -1.33 -1.80
N ILE A 90 -20.01 -1.82 -2.75
CA ILE A 90 -20.52 -2.44 -3.99
C ILE A 90 -21.38 -3.67 -3.68
N GLN A 91 -21.01 -4.48 -2.68
CA GLN A 91 -21.82 -5.64 -2.29
C GLN A 91 -23.16 -5.24 -1.68
N GLU A 92 -23.19 -4.19 -0.85
CA GLU A 92 -24.41 -3.64 -0.27
C GLU A 92 -25.34 -3.09 -1.36
N GLU A 93 -24.83 -2.29 -2.28
CA GLU A 93 -25.58 -1.77 -3.42
C GLU A 93 -26.14 -2.90 -4.30
N ASN A 94 -25.33 -3.91 -4.59
CA ASN A 94 -25.76 -5.08 -5.36
C ASN A 94 -26.87 -5.85 -4.63
N CYS A 95 -26.77 -6.00 -3.30
CA CYS A 95 -27.82 -6.63 -2.48
C CYS A 95 -29.13 -5.84 -2.55
N HIS A 96 -29.08 -4.52 -2.37
CA HIS A 96 -30.25 -3.65 -2.50
C HIS A 96 -30.89 -3.72 -3.88
N SER A 97 -30.08 -3.67 -4.94
CA SER A 97 -30.54 -3.79 -6.33
C SER A 97 -31.19 -5.14 -6.61
N PHE A 98 -30.60 -6.23 -6.12
CA PHE A 98 -31.14 -7.57 -6.23
C PHE A 98 -32.46 -7.74 -5.45
N ASN A 99 -32.51 -7.28 -4.20
CA ASN A 99 -33.71 -7.32 -3.37
C ASN A 99 -34.85 -6.51 -4.00
N ARG A 100 -34.58 -5.31 -4.53
CA ARG A 100 -35.59 -4.52 -5.24
C ARG A 100 -36.17 -5.26 -6.46
N LYS A 101 -35.31 -5.90 -7.26
CA LYS A 101 -35.73 -6.69 -8.43
C LYS A 101 -36.49 -7.95 -8.04
N THR A 102 -36.08 -8.62 -6.96
CA THR A 102 -36.78 -9.80 -6.46
C THR A 102 -38.07 -9.43 -5.77
N GLU A 103 -38.20 -8.34 -5.03
CA GLU A 103 -39.48 -7.87 -4.48
C GLU A 103 -40.48 -7.60 -5.60
N THR A 104 -40.10 -6.81 -6.62
CA THR A 104 -40.94 -6.59 -7.82
C THR A 104 -41.32 -7.90 -8.52
N THR A 105 -40.39 -8.87 -8.60
CA THR A 105 -40.65 -10.19 -9.17
C THR A 105 -41.50 -11.08 -8.26
N THR A 106 -41.38 -10.96 -6.93
CA THR A 106 -42.15 -11.71 -5.92
C THR A 106 -43.60 -11.23 -5.91
N TYR A 107 -43.85 -9.93 -6.06
CA TYR A 107 -45.21 -9.40 -6.29
C TYR A 107 -45.82 -9.92 -7.60
N LEU A 108 -45.01 -10.16 -8.65
CA LEU A 108 -45.47 -10.74 -9.92
C LEU A 108 -45.61 -12.29 -9.86
N GLN A 109 -44.79 -12.98 -9.07
CA GLN A 109 -44.80 -14.44 -8.87
C GLN A 109 -45.83 -14.90 -7.84
N ASN A 110 -46.32 -14.05 -6.94
CA ASN A 110 -47.46 -14.37 -6.07
C ASN A 110 -48.78 -14.60 -6.84
N ARG A 111 -48.78 -14.40 -8.16
CA ARG A 111 -49.83 -14.89 -9.09
C ARG A 111 -49.51 -16.22 -9.78
N LYS A 112 -48.27 -16.70 -9.75
CA LYS A 112 -47.82 -17.92 -10.45
C LYS A 112 -46.74 -18.67 -9.63
N CYS A 113 -47.22 -19.64 -8.86
CA CYS A 113 -46.53 -20.89 -8.52
C CYS A 113 -45.43 -20.89 -7.44
N ARG A 114 -45.77 -21.58 -6.34
CA ARG A 114 -44.93 -22.51 -5.55
C ARG A 114 -43.95 -23.28 -6.44
N ALA A 115 -42.64 -23.19 -6.20
CA ALA A 115 -41.65 -24.16 -6.71
C ALA A 115 -40.19 -23.85 -6.28
N TYR A 116 -39.73 -24.56 -5.23
CA TYR A 116 -38.34 -25.04 -4.98
C TYR A 116 -37.23 -24.06 -4.51
N PRO A 117 -36.09 -24.56 -3.99
CA PRO A 117 -35.73 -24.37 -2.59
C PRO A 117 -34.41 -23.59 -2.41
N THR A 118 -34.25 -23.10 -1.19
CA THR A 118 -33.09 -22.42 -0.61
C THR A 118 -31.72 -22.98 -1.03
N ASN A 119 -30.97 -22.26 -1.89
CA ASN A 119 -29.50 -22.37 -1.94
C ASN A 119 -28.81 -21.24 -2.73
N SER A 120 -29.14 -19.97 -2.46
CA SER A 120 -28.31 -18.85 -2.91
C SER A 120 -27.38 -18.40 -1.77
N ILE A 121 -26.07 -18.54 -2.00
CA ILE A 121 -24.96 -18.09 -1.14
C ILE A 121 -24.99 -16.55 -0.91
N TRP A 122 -25.84 -15.83 -1.65
CA TRP A 122 -25.92 -14.38 -1.71
C TRP A 122 -26.73 -13.71 -0.61
N CYS A 123 -27.38 -14.47 0.28
CA CYS A 123 -28.05 -13.94 1.46
C CYS A 123 -27.91 -14.96 2.59
N LYS A 124 -26.84 -14.88 3.39
CA LYS A 124 -26.87 -15.54 4.70
C LYS A 124 -27.86 -14.76 5.58
N PRO A 125 -28.91 -15.40 6.14
CA PRO A 125 -29.79 -14.72 7.05
C PRO A 125 -29.01 -14.33 8.30
N LYS A 126 -29.08 -13.04 8.70
CA LYS A 126 -28.63 -12.60 10.02
C LYS A 126 -29.41 -13.38 11.07
N VAL A 127 -28.75 -14.32 11.74
CA VAL A 127 -29.27 -14.97 12.94
C VAL A 127 -29.41 -13.89 14.00
N LYS A 128 -30.64 -13.53 14.36
CA LYS A 128 -30.91 -12.67 15.51
C LYS A 128 -30.80 -13.52 16.77
N SER A 129 -30.00 -13.08 17.73
CA SER A 129 -29.97 -13.58 19.12
C SER A 129 -31.25 -13.20 19.86
#